data_AF-A0A229SFF2-F1
#
_entry.id   AF-A0A229SFF2-F1
#
_cell.length_a   1.000
_cell.length_b   1.000
_cell.length_c   1.000
_cell.angle_alpha   90.00
_cell.angle_beta   90.00
_cell.angle_gamma   90.00
#
_symmetry.space_group_name_H-M   'P 1'
#
loop_
_entity.id
_entity.type
_entity.pdbx_description
1 polymer ?
#
loop_
_entity_poly.entity_id
_entity_poly.type
_entity_poly.pdbx_seq_one_letter_code
_entity_poly.pdbx_strand_id
1 'polypeptide(L)'
;MPKSYLFRNKRFGYDDVPEHVFRNWRESMSTIVITGGTDGLGRALAADRLREGHTVVVVGRSEAKFRSLTGDAHFIKADLREVSENFRATREIAEHFPVVDTLVLGAAYVHRDRQLTSEGFEHTFALYYLSRYIFASELQGVLGAAEQPLILDTTVPGAPKDAIRWDDFQLSQGFTWKAANQQSRRMGLLSAARLASDHVRYVLYNPGFVRTSHQGALGKTSRKMVGVLAKLLGTPPEKAIRPMLDLIANRPEAPLSAYQRDKRLTVDADSKEAERLHTATTRLLKSI
;
A
#
# COMPACT_ATOMS: atom_id res chain seq x y z
N MET A 1 -13.68 9.17 -44.68
CA MET A 1 -12.29 9.27 -44.17
C MET A 1 -12.25 10.27 -43.02
N PRO A 2 -12.09 9.86 -41.76
CA PRO A 2 -11.96 10.81 -40.66
C PRO A 2 -10.50 11.23 -40.46
N LYS A 3 -10.31 12.54 -40.29
CA LYS A 3 -9.03 13.21 -40.08
C LYS A 3 -8.38 12.77 -38.75
N SER A 4 -7.09 12.50 -38.83
CA SER A 4 -6.19 12.18 -37.74
C SER A 4 -6.10 13.32 -36.72
N TYR A 5 -6.37 13.03 -35.45
CA TYR A 5 -6.00 13.90 -34.34
C TYR A 5 -4.61 13.53 -33.84
N LEU A 6 -3.64 14.34 -34.25
CA LEU A 6 -2.29 14.38 -33.71
C LEU A 6 -2.34 14.87 -32.26
N PHE A 7 -2.13 13.97 -31.30
CA PHE A 7 -1.88 14.35 -29.90
C PHE A 7 -0.47 14.94 -29.79
N ARG A 8 -0.42 16.27 -29.73
CA ARG A 8 0.77 17.05 -29.44
C ARG A 8 0.98 17.03 -27.92
N ASN A 9 2.12 16.49 -27.46
CA ASN A 9 2.57 16.47 -26.07
C ASN A 9 2.41 17.85 -25.38
N LYS A 10 1.41 18.01 -24.51
CA LYS A 10 1.39 19.06 -23.47
C LYS A 10 1.81 18.44 -22.14
N ARG A 11 2.81 19.07 -21.50
CA ARG A 11 3.24 18.75 -20.14
C ARG A 11 2.11 19.12 -19.19
N PHE A 12 1.45 18.14 -18.58
CA PHE A 12 0.50 18.37 -17.50
C PHE A 12 1.25 18.77 -16.22
N GLY A 13 1.01 19.98 -15.75
CA GLY A 13 1.44 20.55 -14.48
C GLY A 13 0.39 20.38 -13.38
N TYR A 14 0.73 20.78 -12.16
CA TYR A 14 -0.13 20.74 -10.97
C TYR A 14 -1.46 21.51 -11.18
N ASP A 15 -1.43 22.53 -12.04
CA ASP A 15 -2.57 23.42 -12.33
C ASP A 15 -3.53 22.88 -13.41
N ASP A 16 -3.20 21.76 -14.08
CA ASP A 16 -3.99 21.22 -15.20
C ASP A 16 -5.07 20.22 -14.74
N VAL A 17 -5.26 20.07 -13.44
CA VAL A 17 -6.26 19.20 -12.84
C VAL A 17 -7.53 20.01 -12.63
N PRO A 18 -8.69 19.56 -13.16
CA PRO A 18 -9.92 20.33 -13.05
C PRO A 18 -10.26 20.67 -11.60
N GLU A 19 -10.53 21.94 -11.34
CA GLU A 19 -10.77 22.50 -10.00
C GLU A 19 -11.88 21.77 -9.22
N HIS A 20 -12.86 21.19 -9.92
CA HIS A 20 -13.95 20.40 -9.33
C HIS A 20 -13.49 19.10 -8.65
N VAL A 21 -12.36 18.51 -9.10
CA VAL A 21 -11.76 17.32 -8.48
C VAL A 21 -11.24 17.65 -7.07
N PHE A 22 -10.77 18.89 -6.88
CA PHE A 22 -10.35 19.38 -5.56
C PHE A 22 -11.52 19.96 -4.74
N ARG A 23 -12.55 20.50 -5.39
CA ARG A 23 -13.67 21.16 -4.72
C ARG A 23 -14.48 20.22 -3.83
N ASN A 24 -14.67 18.96 -4.25
CA ASN A 24 -15.39 17.95 -3.45
C ASN A 24 -14.58 17.42 -2.25
N TRP A 25 -13.26 17.63 -2.21
CA TRP A 25 -12.39 17.25 -1.08
C TRP A 25 -12.14 18.41 -0.10
N ARG A 26 -12.37 19.66 -0.51
CA ARG A 26 -12.16 20.85 0.32
C ARG A 26 -13.21 21.04 1.43
N GLU A 27 -14.30 20.28 1.42
CA GLU A 27 -15.42 20.48 2.37
C GLU A 27 -15.39 19.55 3.60
N SER A 28 -14.56 18.50 3.65
CA SER A 28 -14.37 17.70 4.88
C SER A 28 -12.92 17.24 5.09
N MET A 29 -12.42 17.42 6.31
CA MET A 29 -11.07 17.05 6.73
C MET A 29 -10.99 15.54 6.95
N SER A 30 -10.38 14.82 6.01
CA SER A 30 -10.19 13.36 6.13
C SER A 30 -9.03 12.92 7.03
N THR A 31 -9.17 11.74 7.65
CA THR A 31 -8.09 11.02 8.34
C THR A 31 -7.49 9.93 7.46
N ILE A 32 -6.17 9.96 7.29
CA ILE A 32 -5.44 9.07 6.37
C ILE A 32 -4.34 8.33 7.12
N VAL A 33 -4.44 7.01 7.17
CA VAL A 33 -3.43 6.13 7.77
C VAL A 33 -2.50 5.61 6.67
N ILE A 34 -1.18 5.76 6.84
CA ILE A 34 -0.18 5.36 5.84
C ILE A 34 0.88 4.46 6.50
N THR A 35 0.87 3.17 6.14
CA THR A 35 2.00 2.28 6.48
C THR A 35 3.16 2.57 5.53
N GLY A 36 4.38 2.71 6.09
CA GLY A 36 5.55 3.09 5.29
C GLY A 36 5.60 4.57 4.89
N GLY A 37 4.86 5.45 5.58
CA GLY A 37 4.80 6.89 5.29
C GLY A 37 6.07 7.71 5.59
N THR A 38 7.19 7.08 5.95
CA THR A 38 8.45 7.77 6.32
C THR A 38 9.48 7.85 5.18
N ASP A 39 9.23 7.21 4.04
CA ASP A 39 10.12 7.25 2.87
C ASP A 39 9.35 7.13 1.55
N GLY A 40 10.01 7.41 0.42
CA GLY A 40 9.50 7.18 -0.93
C GLY A 40 8.11 7.76 -1.19
N LEU A 41 7.24 6.95 -1.82
CA LEU A 41 5.87 7.31 -2.17
C LEU A 41 5.00 7.61 -0.95
N GLY A 42 5.14 6.82 0.12
CA GLY A 42 4.34 7.01 1.34
C GLY A 42 4.61 8.36 1.98
N ARG A 43 5.87 8.80 2.03
CA ARG A 43 6.23 10.13 2.56
C ARG A 43 5.74 11.26 1.65
N ALA A 44 5.84 11.10 0.33
CA ALA A 44 5.33 12.09 -0.61
C ALA A 44 3.81 12.25 -0.47
N LEU A 45 3.08 11.14 -0.34
CA LEU A 45 1.65 11.16 -0.08
C LEU A 45 1.33 11.81 1.26
N ALA A 46 2.03 11.45 2.33
CA ALA A 46 1.82 12.03 3.66
C ALA A 46 2.00 13.56 3.64
N ALA A 47 3.11 14.04 3.08
CA ALA A 47 3.40 15.47 2.99
C ALA A 47 2.35 16.23 2.16
N ASP A 48 1.91 15.64 1.04
CA ASP A 48 0.88 16.23 0.20
C ASP A 48 -0.47 16.35 0.94
N ARG A 49 -0.91 15.28 1.61
CA ARG A 49 -2.18 15.27 2.35
C ARG A 49 -2.15 16.22 3.55
N LEU A 50 -1.05 16.30 4.29
CA LEU A 50 -0.88 17.27 5.37
C LEU A 50 -0.94 18.72 4.87
N ARG A 51 -0.37 19.00 3.70
CA ARG A 51 -0.40 20.33 3.07
C ARG A 51 -1.81 20.75 2.65
N GLU A 52 -2.66 19.80 2.29
CA GLU A 52 -4.08 20.03 2.00
C GLU A 52 -4.94 20.11 3.28
N GLY A 53 -4.34 19.97 4.46
CA GLY A 53 -4.98 20.11 5.76
C GLY A 53 -5.36 18.80 6.44
N HIS A 54 -5.35 17.66 5.75
CA HIS A 54 -5.79 16.38 6.31
C HIS A 54 -4.98 15.91 7.53
N THR A 55 -5.64 15.13 8.40
CA THR A 55 -4.97 14.40 9.47
C THR A 55 -4.26 13.18 8.88
N VAL A 56 -2.97 13.04 9.13
CA VAL A 56 -2.18 11.91 8.61
C VAL A 56 -1.49 11.14 9.72
N VAL A 57 -1.82 9.84 9.81
CA VAL A 57 -1.19 8.90 10.74
C VAL A 57 -0.16 8.06 9.99
N VAL A 58 1.12 8.27 10.27
CA VAL A 58 2.21 7.52 9.67
C VAL A 58 2.62 6.37 10.57
N VAL A 59 2.61 5.15 10.03
CA VAL A 59 3.12 3.95 10.73
C VAL A 59 4.47 3.54 10.16
N GLY A 60 5.47 3.41 11.03
CA GLY A 60 6.79 2.93 10.62
C GLY A 60 7.83 2.94 11.74
N ARG A 61 9.11 2.73 11.40
CA ARG A 61 10.19 2.53 12.39
C ARG A 61 10.94 3.80 12.77
N SER A 62 10.99 4.78 11.86
CA SER A 62 11.94 5.89 11.94
C SER A 62 11.24 7.21 12.25
N GLU A 63 11.00 7.47 13.54
CA GLU A 63 10.43 8.74 14.02
C GLU A 63 11.25 9.95 13.56
N ALA A 64 12.58 9.83 13.50
CA ALA A 64 13.46 10.89 13.01
C ALA A 64 13.14 11.35 11.58
N LYS A 65 12.68 10.43 10.71
CA LYS A 65 12.25 10.77 9.34
C LYS A 65 10.87 11.43 9.33
N PHE A 66 10.00 10.99 10.25
CA PHE A 66 8.67 11.55 10.43
C PHE A 66 8.70 13.01 10.90
N ARG A 67 9.64 13.40 11.79
CA ARG A 67 9.76 14.77 12.34
C ARG A 67 9.92 15.90 11.31
N SER A 68 10.16 15.57 10.05
CA SER A 68 10.20 16.54 8.95
C SER A 68 8.83 16.83 8.32
N LEU A 69 7.80 16.09 8.69
CA LEU A 69 6.42 16.34 8.29
C LEU A 69 5.79 17.38 9.22
N THR A 70 5.00 18.29 8.65
CA THR A 70 4.37 19.41 9.35
C THR A 70 2.87 19.39 9.10
N GLY A 71 2.07 19.91 10.04
CA GLY A 71 0.61 19.86 9.99
C GLY A 71 0.06 18.91 11.05
N ASP A 72 -1.15 18.41 10.85
CA ASP A 72 -1.79 17.44 11.75
C ASP A 72 -1.28 16.02 11.52
N ALA A 73 0.01 15.84 11.84
CA ALA A 73 0.75 14.61 11.61
C ALA A 73 0.91 13.81 12.91
N HIS A 74 0.56 12.54 12.86
CA HIS A 74 0.75 11.59 13.96
C HIS A 74 1.68 10.45 13.54
N PHE A 75 2.42 9.90 14.51
CA PHE A 75 3.35 8.82 14.26
C PHE A 75 3.13 7.67 15.21
N ILE A 76 2.95 6.48 14.64
CA ILE A 76 2.90 5.23 15.40
C ILE A 76 4.14 4.43 15.05
N LYS A 77 5.04 4.31 16.03
CA LYS A 77 6.26 3.55 15.87
C LYS A 77 5.92 2.06 15.86
N ALA A 78 6.16 1.38 14.75
CA ALA A 78 5.96 -0.07 14.66
C ALA A 78 6.97 -0.72 13.70
N ASP A 79 7.42 -1.92 14.05
CA ASP A 79 8.05 -2.81 13.09
C ASP A 79 7.00 -3.72 12.45
N LEU A 80 6.56 -3.35 11.25
CA LEU A 80 5.48 -4.04 10.54
C LEU A 80 5.84 -5.48 10.10
N ARG A 81 7.05 -5.94 10.38
CA ARG A 81 7.44 -7.35 10.22
C ARG A 81 6.96 -8.22 11.38
N GLU A 82 6.71 -7.63 12.55
CA GLU A 82 6.26 -8.37 13.74
C GLU A 82 4.73 -8.25 13.83
N VAL A 83 4.03 -9.38 13.86
CA VAL A 83 2.58 -9.49 13.96
C VAL A 83 2.05 -8.80 15.21
N SER A 84 2.73 -8.97 16.36
CA SER A 84 2.32 -8.31 17.61
C SER A 84 2.30 -6.78 17.48
N GLU A 85 3.31 -6.22 16.83
CA GLU A 85 3.40 -4.77 16.58
C GLU A 85 2.32 -4.28 15.61
N ASN A 86 1.92 -5.11 14.64
CA ASN A 86 0.80 -4.78 13.76
C ASN A 86 -0.51 -4.68 14.55
N PHE A 87 -0.83 -5.67 15.40
CA PHE A 87 -2.03 -5.62 16.26
C PHE A 87 -2.02 -4.46 17.25
N ARG A 88 -0.87 -4.18 17.87
CA ARG A 88 -0.73 -3.04 18.78
C ARG A 88 -0.99 -1.73 18.05
N ALA A 89 -0.39 -1.54 16.87
CA ALA A 89 -0.55 -0.34 16.07
C ALA A 89 -1.99 -0.15 15.58
N THR A 90 -2.68 -1.20 15.12
CA THR A 90 -4.09 -1.08 14.68
C THR A 90 -5.02 -0.75 15.84
N ARG A 91 -4.78 -1.30 17.04
CA ARG A 91 -5.53 -0.94 18.24
C ARG A 91 -5.33 0.53 18.62
N GLU A 92 -4.08 0.99 18.64
CA GLU A 92 -3.75 2.40 18.92
C GLU A 92 -4.42 3.34 17.91
N ILE A 93 -4.45 2.96 16.62
CA ILE A 93 -5.17 3.73 15.59
C ILE A 93 -6.66 3.79 15.92
N ALA A 94 -7.29 2.64 16.18
CA ALA A 94 -8.73 2.57 16.41
C ALA A 94 -9.17 3.33 17.67
N GLU A 95 -8.31 3.40 18.69
CA GLU A 95 -8.55 4.15 19.93
C GLU A 95 -8.50 5.67 19.74
N HIS A 96 -7.59 6.18 18.90
CA HIS A 96 -7.36 7.62 18.74
C HIS A 96 -8.04 8.22 17.51
N PHE A 97 -8.37 7.40 16.51
CA PHE A 97 -8.93 7.83 15.23
C PHE A 97 -10.22 7.04 14.95
N PRO A 98 -11.37 7.50 15.48
CA PRO A 98 -12.63 6.77 15.38
C PRO A 98 -13.17 6.67 13.95
N VAL A 99 -12.69 7.53 13.05
CA VAL A 99 -13.00 7.51 11.61
C VAL A 99 -11.69 7.54 10.83
N VAL A 100 -11.51 6.58 9.92
CA VAL A 100 -10.40 6.55 8.97
C VAL A 100 -10.97 6.55 7.56
N ASP A 101 -10.73 7.62 6.80
CA ASP A 101 -11.23 7.74 5.44
C ASP A 101 -10.41 6.93 4.45
N THR A 102 -9.09 6.84 4.66
CA THR A 102 -8.19 6.13 3.75
C THR A 102 -7.11 5.39 4.52
N LEU A 103 -6.98 4.10 4.26
CA LEU A 103 -5.86 3.28 4.70
C LEU A 103 -4.94 2.98 3.52
N VAL A 104 -3.69 3.42 3.58
CA VAL A 104 -2.67 3.14 2.56
C VAL A 104 -1.69 2.09 3.07
N LEU A 105 -1.72 0.91 2.44
CA LEU A 105 -0.81 -0.19 2.74
C LEU A 105 0.44 -0.09 1.84
N GLY A 106 1.33 0.82 2.24
CA GLY A 106 2.51 1.23 1.46
C GLY A 106 3.84 0.67 1.97
N ALA A 107 3.88 0.03 3.14
CA ALA A 107 5.11 -0.48 3.71
C ALA A 107 5.71 -1.58 2.81
N ALA A 108 7.00 -1.42 2.49
CA ALA A 108 7.75 -2.39 1.71
C ALA A 108 9.26 -2.28 1.96
N TYR A 109 9.93 -3.44 1.96
CA TYR A 109 11.36 -3.59 2.11
C TYR A 109 11.77 -4.93 1.51
N VAL A 110 12.76 -4.94 0.61
CA VAL A 110 13.18 -6.16 -0.11
C VAL A 110 14.39 -6.79 0.57
N HIS A 111 14.25 -8.04 0.97
CA HIS A 111 15.36 -8.97 1.20
C HIS A 111 15.36 -10.03 0.11
N ARG A 112 16.52 -10.29 -0.49
CA ARG A 112 16.66 -11.31 -1.55
C ARG A 112 16.82 -12.72 -1.01
N ASP A 113 17.33 -12.83 0.20
CA ASP A 113 17.52 -14.09 0.93
C ASP A 113 16.37 -14.32 1.89
N ARG A 114 16.13 -15.59 2.23
CA ARG A 114 15.13 -15.97 3.24
C ARG A 114 15.60 -15.44 4.59
N GLN A 115 14.76 -14.65 5.26
CA GLN A 115 15.00 -14.12 6.60
C GLN A 115 13.78 -14.38 7.45
N LEU A 116 14.01 -14.72 8.72
CA LEU A 116 12.93 -14.82 9.69
C LEU A 116 12.87 -13.56 10.55
N THR A 117 11.66 -13.16 10.92
CA THR A 117 11.39 -12.13 11.92
C THR A 117 11.67 -12.67 13.32
N SER A 118 11.61 -11.82 14.34
CA SER A 118 11.82 -12.28 15.72
C SER A 118 10.73 -13.26 16.19
N GLU A 119 9.53 -13.14 15.62
CA GLU A 119 8.40 -14.05 15.82
C GLU A 119 8.43 -15.29 14.90
N GLY A 120 9.51 -15.49 14.13
CA GLY A 120 9.69 -16.70 13.32
C GLY A 120 8.95 -16.71 11.98
N PHE A 121 8.42 -15.57 11.52
CA PHE A 121 7.79 -15.46 10.20
C PHE A 121 8.81 -15.19 9.10
N GLU A 122 8.63 -15.77 7.91
CA GLU A 122 9.39 -15.32 6.73
C GLU A 122 9.11 -13.85 6.44
N HIS A 123 10.18 -13.06 6.23
CA HIS A 123 10.12 -11.61 6.11
C HIS A 123 9.09 -11.09 5.09
N THR A 124 9.07 -11.64 3.88
CA THR A 124 8.17 -11.22 2.80
C THR A 124 6.73 -11.58 3.14
N PHE A 125 6.50 -12.78 3.63
CA PHE A 125 5.20 -13.23 4.13
C PHE A 125 4.68 -12.33 5.26
N ALA A 126 5.54 -11.98 6.22
CA ALA A 126 5.19 -11.09 7.32
C ALA A 126 4.84 -9.68 6.83
N LEU A 127 5.74 -9.03 6.10
CA LEU A 127 5.58 -7.61 5.74
C LEU A 127 4.61 -7.40 4.57
N TYR A 128 4.64 -8.26 3.54
CA TYR A 128 3.86 -8.04 2.31
C TYR A 128 2.49 -8.71 2.36
N TYR A 129 2.25 -9.60 3.32
CA TYR A 129 0.95 -10.24 3.49
C TYR A 129 0.37 -10.07 4.90
N LEU A 130 0.99 -10.62 5.95
CA LEU A 130 0.38 -10.62 7.29
C LEU A 130 0.11 -9.20 7.80
N SER A 131 1.09 -8.30 7.70
CA SER A 131 0.93 -6.88 8.07
C SER A 131 -0.26 -6.23 7.38
N ARG A 132 -0.37 -6.43 6.06
CA ARG A 132 -1.43 -5.83 5.24
C ARG A 132 -2.78 -6.42 5.57
N TYR A 133 -2.84 -7.73 5.73
CA TYR A 133 -4.04 -8.45 6.17
C TYR A 133 -4.53 -7.91 7.52
N ILE A 134 -3.64 -7.81 8.53
CA ILE A 134 -3.97 -7.33 9.88
C ILE A 134 -4.50 -5.89 9.82
N PHE A 135 -3.78 -4.98 9.17
CA PHE A 135 -4.25 -3.60 9.04
C PHE A 135 -5.62 -3.51 8.35
N ALA A 136 -5.82 -4.26 7.27
CA ALA A 136 -7.07 -4.25 6.53
C ALA A 136 -8.23 -4.94 7.28
N SER A 137 -7.97 -5.96 8.11
CA SER A 137 -9.00 -6.66 8.88
C SER A 137 -9.36 -5.93 10.17
N GLU A 138 -8.36 -5.46 10.93
CA GLU A 138 -8.57 -4.87 12.25
C GLU A 138 -9.17 -3.45 12.18
N LEU A 139 -8.89 -2.71 11.10
CA LEU A 139 -9.39 -1.34 10.94
C LEU A 139 -10.75 -1.26 10.23
N GLN A 140 -11.42 -2.38 9.96
CA GLN A 140 -12.73 -2.41 9.29
C GLN A 140 -13.78 -1.55 10.00
N GLY A 141 -13.77 -1.52 11.34
CA GLY A 141 -14.72 -0.72 12.13
C GLY A 141 -14.56 0.79 11.92
N VAL A 142 -13.34 1.31 12.07
CA VAL A 142 -13.06 2.76 11.89
C VAL A 142 -13.07 3.19 10.44
N LEU A 143 -12.75 2.29 9.50
CA LEU A 143 -13.00 2.50 8.07
C LEU A 143 -14.51 2.59 7.79
N GLY A 144 -15.29 1.64 8.30
CA GLY A 144 -16.73 1.60 8.09
C GLY A 144 -17.49 2.82 8.62
N ALA A 145 -16.92 3.55 9.58
CA ALA A 145 -17.47 4.81 10.09
C ALA A 145 -17.28 6.01 9.14
N ALA A 146 -16.40 5.91 8.14
CA ALA A 146 -16.24 6.96 7.13
C ALA A 146 -17.39 6.95 6.11
N GLU A 147 -17.69 8.11 5.53
CA GLU A 147 -18.75 8.24 4.51
C GLU A 147 -18.41 7.43 3.25
N GLN A 148 -17.14 7.47 2.83
CA GLN A 148 -16.66 6.70 1.69
C GLN A 148 -15.30 6.11 2.03
N PRO A 149 -15.17 4.95 2.70
CA PRO A 149 -13.87 4.40 3.05
C PRO A 149 -13.10 3.85 1.84
N LEU A 150 -11.76 3.87 1.91
CA LEU A 150 -10.88 3.27 0.89
C LEU A 150 -9.66 2.62 1.54
N ILE A 151 -9.38 1.39 1.14
CA ILE A 151 -8.09 0.76 1.33
C ILE A 151 -7.32 0.85 0.02
N LEU A 152 -6.18 1.55 0.00
CA LEU A 152 -5.25 1.62 -1.13
C LEU A 152 -4.01 0.78 -0.81
N ASP A 153 -3.95 -0.43 -1.34
CA ASP A 153 -2.88 -1.38 -1.10
C ASP A 153 -1.90 -1.40 -2.27
N THR A 154 -0.62 -1.21 -1.99
CA THR A 154 0.45 -1.25 -3.00
C THR A 154 0.82 -2.67 -3.48
N THR A 155 0.00 -3.68 -3.17
CA THR A 155 0.18 -5.04 -3.66
C THR A 155 0.04 -5.04 -5.18
N VAL A 156 1.11 -5.42 -5.88
CA VAL A 156 1.11 -5.45 -7.35
C VAL A 156 0.19 -6.59 -7.84
N PRO A 157 -0.89 -6.29 -8.59
CA PRO A 157 -1.81 -7.31 -9.10
C PRO A 157 -1.17 -8.18 -10.19
N GLY A 158 -1.86 -9.25 -10.60
CA GLY A 158 -1.44 -10.11 -11.72
C GLY A 158 -0.38 -11.16 -11.37
N ALA A 159 -0.39 -11.69 -10.15
CA ALA A 159 0.38 -12.89 -9.81
C ALA A 159 -0.30 -14.15 -10.39
N PRO A 160 0.47 -15.20 -10.76
CA PRO A 160 -0.08 -16.48 -11.21
C PRO A 160 -1.06 -17.10 -10.22
N LYS A 161 -2.06 -17.85 -10.71
CA LYS A 161 -3.08 -18.50 -9.86
C LYS A 161 -2.48 -19.56 -8.93
N ASP A 162 -1.46 -20.27 -9.43
CA ASP A 162 -0.72 -21.34 -8.75
C ASP A 162 0.44 -20.82 -7.88
N ALA A 163 0.56 -19.50 -7.67
CA ALA A 163 1.69 -18.92 -6.94
C ALA A 163 1.70 -19.27 -5.44
N ILE A 164 0.58 -19.69 -4.85
CA ILE A 164 0.49 -20.00 -3.41
C ILE A 164 0.87 -21.46 -3.17
N ARG A 165 1.89 -21.68 -2.33
CA ARG A 165 2.18 -22.98 -1.73
C ARG A 165 1.32 -23.16 -0.49
N TRP A 166 0.15 -23.78 -0.67
CA TRP A 166 -0.87 -23.90 0.37
C TRP A 166 -0.41 -24.61 1.65
N ASP A 167 0.57 -25.51 1.55
CA ASP A 167 1.09 -26.26 2.68
C ASP A 167 2.37 -25.62 3.27
N ASP A 168 2.87 -24.52 2.69
CA ASP A 168 4.11 -23.84 3.12
C ASP A 168 4.10 -22.34 2.78
N PHE A 169 3.25 -21.57 3.49
CA PHE A 169 3.20 -20.11 3.32
C PHE A 169 4.52 -19.40 3.64
N GLN A 170 5.37 -20.04 4.45
CA GLN A 170 6.66 -19.49 4.88
C GLN A 170 7.81 -19.79 3.91
N LEU A 171 7.54 -20.58 2.85
CA LEU A 171 8.55 -21.08 1.91
C LEU A 171 9.79 -21.61 2.65
N SER A 172 9.55 -22.48 3.64
CA SER A 172 10.58 -23.10 4.47
C SER A 172 11.57 -23.91 3.64
N GLN A 173 11.15 -24.45 2.50
CA GLN A 173 11.98 -25.10 1.51
C GLN A 173 11.85 -24.44 0.14
N GLY A 174 12.93 -24.40 -0.65
CA GLY A 174 12.91 -23.87 -2.02
C GLY A 174 12.49 -22.39 -2.11
N PHE A 175 12.90 -21.59 -1.12
CA PHE A 175 12.71 -20.14 -1.15
C PHE A 175 13.47 -19.51 -2.32
N THR A 176 12.76 -18.65 -3.05
CA THR A 176 13.38 -17.62 -3.89
C THR A 176 12.60 -16.33 -3.67
N TRP A 177 13.27 -15.18 -3.76
CA TRP A 177 12.56 -13.89 -3.70
C TRP A 177 11.42 -13.81 -4.73
N LYS A 178 11.62 -14.36 -5.93
CA LYS A 178 10.58 -14.38 -6.98
C LYS A 178 9.35 -15.16 -6.51
N ALA A 179 9.54 -16.35 -5.94
CA ALA A 179 8.45 -17.15 -5.40
C ALA A 179 7.73 -16.44 -4.25
N ALA A 180 8.48 -15.91 -3.28
CA ALA A 180 7.92 -15.18 -2.14
C ALA A 180 7.11 -13.94 -2.57
N ASN A 181 7.63 -13.17 -3.53
CA ASN A 181 6.94 -12.00 -4.06
C ASN A 181 5.66 -12.35 -4.83
N GLN A 182 5.67 -13.39 -5.67
CA GLN A 182 4.48 -13.81 -6.41
C GLN A 182 3.43 -14.40 -5.47
N GLN A 183 3.85 -15.19 -4.48
CA GLN A 183 2.99 -15.72 -3.43
C GLN A 183 2.32 -14.59 -2.65
N SER A 184 3.08 -13.62 -2.13
CA SER A 184 2.52 -12.50 -1.37
C SER A 184 1.54 -11.66 -2.20
N ARG A 185 1.79 -11.49 -3.51
CA ARG A 185 0.89 -10.77 -4.43
C ARG A 185 -0.42 -11.53 -4.67
N ARG A 186 -0.37 -12.86 -4.85
CA ARG A 186 -1.57 -13.68 -5.00
C ARG A 186 -2.37 -13.70 -3.69
N MET A 187 -1.70 -13.83 -2.56
CA MET A 187 -2.33 -13.78 -1.23
C MET A 187 -2.96 -12.41 -0.95
N GLY A 188 -2.31 -11.30 -1.32
CA GLY A 188 -2.88 -9.96 -1.19
C GLY A 188 -4.12 -9.75 -2.05
N LEU A 189 -4.15 -10.28 -3.29
CA LEU A 189 -5.35 -10.28 -4.13
C LEU A 189 -6.52 -11.04 -3.50
N LEU A 190 -6.26 -12.25 -3.02
CA LEU A 190 -7.29 -13.08 -2.37
C LEU A 190 -7.78 -12.45 -1.06
N SER A 191 -6.88 -11.85 -0.28
CA SER A 191 -7.22 -11.09 0.94
C SER A 191 -8.09 -9.89 0.63
N ALA A 192 -7.74 -9.10 -0.39
CA ALA A 192 -8.53 -7.95 -0.81
C ALA A 192 -9.94 -8.39 -1.27
N ALA A 193 -10.05 -9.50 -1.99
CA ALA A 193 -11.35 -10.06 -2.40
C ALA A 193 -12.20 -10.51 -1.21
N ARG A 194 -11.57 -10.92 -0.11
CA ARG A 194 -12.27 -11.33 1.11
C ARG A 194 -12.70 -10.17 2.00
N LEU A 195 -11.92 -9.09 2.02
CA LEU A 195 -12.10 -7.95 2.93
C LEU A 195 -12.81 -6.76 2.28
N ALA A 196 -12.85 -6.69 0.95
CA ALA A 196 -13.63 -5.68 0.24
C ALA A 196 -15.13 -5.86 0.50
N SER A 197 -15.84 -4.73 0.55
CA SER A 197 -17.31 -4.69 0.58
C SER A 197 -17.81 -3.51 -0.26
N ASP A 198 -19.13 -3.43 -0.44
CA ASP A 198 -19.75 -2.30 -1.16
C ASP A 198 -19.48 -0.95 -0.49
N HIS A 199 -19.25 -0.94 0.83
CA HIS A 199 -18.91 0.25 1.61
C HIS A 199 -17.40 0.46 1.71
N VAL A 200 -16.68 -0.53 2.25
CA VAL A 200 -15.20 -0.48 2.39
C VAL A 200 -14.56 -0.99 1.10
N ARG A 201 -14.32 -0.03 0.20
CA ARG A 201 -13.70 -0.28 -1.10
C ARG A 201 -12.21 -0.60 -0.95
N TYR A 202 -11.73 -1.52 -1.76
CA TYR A 202 -10.35 -1.99 -1.75
C TYR A 202 -9.72 -1.85 -3.14
N VAL A 203 -8.58 -1.16 -3.22
CA VAL A 203 -7.81 -0.95 -4.44
C VAL A 203 -6.43 -1.60 -4.31
N LEU A 204 -6.12 -2.51 -5.23
CA LEU A 204 -4.76 -3.01 -5.44
C LEU A 204 -4.05 -2.12 -6.46
N TYR A 205 -2.89 -1.58 -6.09
CA TYR A 205 -2.22 -0.54 -6.86
C TYR A 205 -0.76 -0.89 -7.13
N ASN A 206 -0.40 -0.92 -8.41
CA ASN A 206 0.99 -0.94 -8.85
C ASN A 206 1.43 0.49 -9.23
N PRO A 207 2.30 1.14 -8.42
CA PRO A 207 2.81 2.48 -8.74
C PRO A 207 3.74 2.51 -9.95
N GLY A 208 4.13 1.35 -10.49
CA GLY A 208 5.18 1.22 -11.49
C GLY A 208 6.58 1.35 -10.86
N PHE A 209 7.60 1.46 -11.72
CA PHE A 209 8.97 1.67 -11.26
C PHE A 209 9.13 3.08 -10.70
N VAL A 210 8.96 3.23 -9.40
CA VAL A 210 9.21 4.48 -8.70
C VAL A 210 10.54 4.40 -7.98
N ARG A 211 11.34 5.45 -8.11
CA ARG A 211 12.59 5.61 -7.35
C ARG A 211 12.28 5.70 -5.88
N THR A 212 12.54 4.62 -5.20
CA THR A 212 12.22 4.46 -3.79
C THR A 212 13.34 3.64 -3.18
N SER A 213 13.59 3.84 -1.89
CA SER A 213 14.71 3.23 -1.15
C SER A 213 14.58 1.71 -0.93
N HIS A 214 13.71 1.01 -1.68
CA HIS A 214 13.46 -0.45 -1.61
C HIS A 214 14.69 -1.35 -1.88
N GLN A 215 15.88 -0.77 -2.04
CA GLN A 215 17.10 -1.50 -2.37
C GLN A 215 17.83 -1.93 -1.10
N GLY A 216 17.28 -2.95 -0.44
CA GLY A 216 18.06 -3.78 0.48
C GLY A 216 19.11 -4.57 -0.31
N ALA A 217 20.38 -4.39 0.06
CA ALA A 217 21.57 -5.13 -0.43
C ALA A 217 21.94 -5.00 -1.92
N LEU A 218 22.19 -3.78 -2.39
CA LEU A 218 23.23 -3.55 -3.41
C LEU A 218 24.52 -3.07 -2.72
N GLY A 219 25.68 -3.57 -3.18
CA GLY A 219 27.00 -3.18 -2.67
C GLY A 219 27.21 -1.67 -2.69
N LYS A 220 28.12 -1.16 -1.84
CA LYS A 220 28.35 0.29 -1.63
C LYS A 220 28.59 1.07 -2.94
N THR A 221 29.25 0.44 -3.92
CA THR A 221 29.57 1.02 -5.24
C THR A 221 28.33 1.14 -6.14
N SER A 222 27.45 0.13 -6.14
CA SER A 222 26.19 0.15 -6.89
C SER A 222 25.16 1.15 -6.35
N ARG A 223 25.16 1.46 -5.04
CA ARG A 223 24.26 2.49 -4.47
C ARG A 223 24.55 3.89 -5.00
N LYS A 224 25.82 4.24 -5.21
CA LYS A 224 26.21 5.56 -5.77
C LYS A 224 25.80 5.69 -7.23
N MET A 225 26.07 4.69 -8.06
CA MET A 225 25.68 4.68 -9.46
C MET A 225 24.16 4.69 -9.64
N VAL A 226 23.43 3.85 -8.88
CA VAL A 226 21.97 3.82 -8.93
C VAL A 226 21.38 5.11 -8.39
N GLY A 227 21.95 5.75 -7.36
CA GLY A 227 21.49 7.05 -6.86
C GLY A 227 21.56 8.17 -7.91
N VAL A 228 22.61 8.18 -8.75
CA VAL A 228 22.80 9.14 -9.84
C VAL A 228 21.90 8.84 -11.04
N LEU A 229 21.83 7.57 -11.46
CA LEU A 229 20.99 7.16 -12.60
C LEU A 229 19.51 7.32 -12.28
N ALA A 230 19.14 7.02 -11.03
CA ALA A 230 17.82 7.31 -10.52
C ALA A 230 17.61 8.84 -10.64
N LYS A 231 18.53 9.71 -10.18
CA LYS A 231 18.40 11.20 -10.22
C LYS A 231 18.02 11.73 -11.61
N LEU A 232 18.47 11.07 -12.67
CA LEU A 232 18.21 11.44 -14.05
C LEU A 232 16.96 10.78 -14.68
N LEU A 233 16.58 9.57 -14.27
CA LEU A 233 15.59 8.77 -15.02
C LEU A 233 14.27 8.45 -14.31
N GLY A 234 14.13 8.71 -13.00
CA GLY A 234 12.87 8.39 -12.33
C GLY A 234 12.02 9.59 -11.97
N THR A 235 10.71 9.38 -12.12
CA THR A 235 9.64 10.33 -11.86
C THR A 235 9.78 10.98 -10.47
N PRO A 236 9.68 12.31 -10.36
CA PRO A 236 9.60 13.01 -9.08
C PRO A 236 8.49 12.40 -8.19
N PRO A 237 8.70 12.23 -6.87
CA PRO A 237 7.71 11.64 -5.98
C PRO A 237 6.32 12.26 -6.10
N GLU A 238 6.24 13.58 -6.33
CA GLU A 238 5.00 14.34 -6.51
C GLU A 238 4.22 13.89 -7.76
N LYS A 239 4.93 13.64 -8.86
CA LYS A 239 4.32 13.05 -10.07
C LYS A 239 4.00 11.56 -9.89
N ALA A 240 4.73 10.86 -9.03
CA ALA A 240 4.56 9.44 -8.81
C ALA A 240 3.34 9.12 -7.91
N ILE A 241 2.95 10.05 -7.03
CA ILE A 241 1.73 9.92 -6.22
C ILE A 241 0.46 10.36 -6.95
N ARG A 242 0.55 11.08 -8.07
CA ARG A 242 -0.62 11.65 -8.76
C ARG A 242 -1.75 10.63 -9.02
N PRO A 243 -1.50 9.43 -9.58
CA PRO A 243 -2.58 8.47 -9.77
C PRO A 243 -3.15 7.93 -8.44
N MET A 244 -2.36 7.91 -7.36
CA MET A 244 -2.86 7.57 -6.02
C MET A 244 -3.81 8.67 -5.52
N LEU A 245 -3.46 9.94 -5.70
CA LEU A 245 -4.32 11.07 -5.35
C LEU A 245 -5.64 11.02 -6.14
N ASP A 246 -5.57 10.69 -7.42
CA ASP A 246 -6.76 10.57 -8.26
C ASP A 246 -7.68 9.44 -7.79
N LEU A 247 -7.14 8.29 -7.36
CA LEU A 247 -7.91 7.18 -6.78
C LEU A 247 -8.50 7.50 -5.40
N ILE A 248 -7.78 8.28 -4.60
CA ILE A 248 -8.22 8.72 -3.27
C ILE A 248 -9.35 9.76 -3.40
N ALA A 249 -9.23 10.69 -4.36
CA ALA A 249 -10.24 11.69 -4.65
C ALA A 249 -11.47 11.11 -5.38
N ASN A 250 -11.24 10.23 -6.36
CA ASN A 250 -12.26 9.63 -7.21
C ASN A 250 -12.31 8.12 -6.95
N ARG A 251 -12.83 7.75 -5.77
CA ARG A 251 -12.87 6.38 -5.29
C ARG A 251 -13.64 5.49 -6.28
N PRO A 252 -13.07 4.35 -6.73
CA PRO A 252 -13.77 3.45 -7.63
C PRO A 252 -15.06 2.90 -6.99
N GLU A 253 -16.13 2.79 -7.78
CA GLU A 253 -17.41 2.25 -7.28
C GLU A 253 -17.35 0.76 -6.95
N ALA A 254 -16.52 0.00 -7.67
CA ALA A 254 -16.40 -1.44 -7.49
C ALA A 254 -15.79 -1.77 -6.10
N PRO A 255 -16.35 -2.75 -5.36
CA PRO A 255 -15.83 -3.17 -4.05
C PRO A 255 -14.34 -3.49 -4.06
N LEU A 256 -13.90 -4.20 -5.10
CA LEU A 256 -12.50 -4.51 -5.36
C LEU A 256 -12.12 -4.06 -6.77
N SER A 257 -11.02 -3.33 -6.87
CA SER A 257 -10.44 -2.94 -8.15
C SER A 257 -8.91 -3.00 -8.12
N ALA A 258 -8.31 -3.06 -9.30
CA ALA A 258 -6.86 -3.16 -9.46
C ALA A 258 -6.37 -2.20 -10.54
N TYR A 259 -5.24 -1.54 -10.30
CA TYR A 259 -4.67 -0.54 -11.20
C TYR A 259 -3.16 -0.69 -11.31
N GLN A 260 -2.65 -0.40 -12.50
CA GLN A 260 -1.25 -0.09 -12.73
C GLN A 260 -1.16 1.35 -13.21
N ARG A 261 -0.69 2.24 -12.32
CA ARG A 261 -0.78 3.69 -12.52
C ARG A 261 -2.25 4.07 -12.80
N ASP A 262 -2.53 4.65 -13.95
CA ASP A 262 -3.85 5.05 -14.43
C ASP A 262 -4.64 3.91 -15.12
N LYS A 263 -3.98 2.81 -15.49
CA LYS A 263 -4.61 1.70 -16.20
C LYS A 263 -5.32 0.75 -15.24
N ARG A 264 -6.64 0.62 -15.37
CA ARG A 264 -7.42 -0.42 -14.70
C ARG A 264 -7.04 -1.82 -15.22
N LEU A 265 -6.94 -2.77 -14.30
CA LEU A 265 -6.61 -4.18 -14.57
C LEU A 265 -7.78 -5.07 -14.20
N THR A 266 -7.78 -6.28 -14.76
CA THR A 266 -8.73 -7.32 -14.39
C THR A 266 -8.39 -7.87 -13.01
N VAL A 267 -9.44 -8.12 -12.23
CA VAL A 267 -9.36 -8.77 -10.92
C VAL A 267 -9.86 -10.20 -11.11
N ASP A 268 -8.99 -11.18 -10.85
CA ASP A 268 -9.30 -12.61 -10.98
C ASP A 268 -8.98 -13.31 -9.67
N ALA A 269 -9.94 -13.22 -8.73
CA ALA A 269 -9.86 -13.81 -7.40
C ALA A 269 -10.94 -14.91 -7.28
N ASP A 270 -10.52 -16.11 -6.93
CA ASP A 270 -11.43 -17.22 -6.65
C ASP A 270 -11.93 -17.10 -5.20
N SER A 271 -13.25 -17.09 -5.00
CA SER A 271 -13.85 -16.88 -3.68
C SER A 271 -13.59 -18.03 -2.70
N LYS A 272 -13.45 -19.27 -3.19
CA LYS A 272 -13.10 -20.43 -2.35
C LYS A 272 -11.65 -20.37 -1.92
N GLU A 273 -10.74 -19.96 -2.81
CA GLU A 273 -9.35 -19.71 -2.44
C GLU A 273 -9.22 -18.55 -1.44
N ALA A 274 -9.99 -17.48 -1.63
CA ALA A 274 -10.02 -16.35 -0.71
C ALA A 274 -10.49 -16.77 0.69
N GLU A 275 -11.54 -17.57 0.79
CA GLU A 275 -12.04 -18.09 2.06
C GLU A 275 -11.06 -19.09 2.70
N ARG A 276 -10.46 -19.98 1.90
CA ARG A 276 -9.43 -20.92 2.37
C ARG A 276 -8.24 -20.17 2.96
N LEU A 277 -7.76 -19.14 2.27
CA LEU A 277 -6.66 -18.31 2.73
C LEU A 277 -7.03 -17.57 4.02
N HIS A 278 -8.22 -16.97 4.08
CA HIS A 278 -8.71 -16.27 5.27
C HIS A 278 -8.80 -17.18 6.49
N THR A 279 -9.37 -18.38 6.33
CA THR A 279 -9.44 -19.38 7.40
C THR A 279 -8.04 -19.81 7.87
N ALA A 280 -7.11 -20.05 6.94
CA ALA A 280 -5.74 -20.43 7.28
C ALA A 280 -5.00 -19.30 8.02
N THR A 281 -5.13 -18.05 7.56
CA THR A 281 -4.49 -16.88 8.15
C THR A 281 -5.05 -16.57 9.53
N THR A 282 -6.38 -16.60 9.71
CA THR A 282 -6.99 -16.39 11.03
C THR A 282 -6.59 -17.47 12.04
N ARG A 283 -6.49 -18.74 11.61
CA ARG A 283 -5.97 -19.82 12.46
C ARG A 283 -4.52 -19.57 12.86
N LEU A 284 -3.68 -19.18 11.91
CA LEU A 284 -2.27 -18.87 12.16
C LEU A 284 -2.14 -17.73 13.18
N LEU A 285 -2.87 -16.63 12.99
CA LEU A 285 -2.78 -15.45 13.85
C LEU A 285 -3.33 -15.68 15.26
N LYS A 286 -4.27 -16.60 15.46
CA LYS A 286 -4.78 -16.98 16.80
C LYS A 286 -3.77 -17.76 17.65
N SER A 287 -2.71 -18.27 17.05
CA SER A 287 -1.69 -19.07 17.75
C SER A 287 -0.53 -18.24 18.30
N ILE A 288 -0.58 -16.92 18.12
CA ILE A 288 0.41 -15.92 18.53
C ILE A 288 -0.17 -15.15 19.72
#